data_AF-A0A7W2UEN6-F1
#
_entry.id   AF-A0A7W2UEN6-F1
#
_cell.length_a   1.000
_cell.length_b   1.000
_cell.length_c   1.000
_cell.angle_alpha   90.00
_cell.angle_beta   90.00
_cell.angle_gamma   90.00
#
_symmetry.space_group_name_H-M   'P 1'
#
loop_
_entity.id
_entity.type
_entity.pdbx_description
1 polymer ?
#
loop_
_entity_poly.entity_id
_entity_poly.type
_entity_poly.pdbx_seq_one_letter_code
_entity_poly.pdbx_strand_id
1 'polypeptide(L)'
;MPPHRIGLISCLDGVNGTALQYLILQLNALQGGFSFEFLPCDQADPFIAALNRSGRVDREDIRYQSLEFWERHKAFQLAYIQTFRTQEQPTGRVVLLTGARFHDNFYSMRQGNVSVIALGNWERWMAPPSILEFALTLTIREAMASVSSKLRGSVHLGTKGCPCDLTVSLDDTRIKVLSSHLCGFCRESLAVDGLDSLIPDIEAMLSKSWLGSADDPASPAGVVSSLGHDLFIVKGLKPTTWENIRTALQKEGVPQFLTLVQTTIGAVLVATFLLILGLK
;
A
#
# COMPACT_ATOMS: atom_id res chain seq x y z
N MET A 1 -15.86 -22.49 -8.20
CA MET A 1 -15.24 -22.61 -6.85
C MET A 1 -15.66 -21.37 -6.06
N PRO A 2 -16.03 -21.48 -4.78
CA PRO A 2 -16.32 -20.30 -3.97
C PRO A 2 -15.05 -19.41 -3.85
N PRO A 3 -15.19 -18.08 -3.75
CA PRO A 3 -14.05 -17.18 -3.66
C PRO A 3 -13.24 -17.42 -2.39
N HIS A 4 -11.93 -17.25 -2.47
CA HIS A 4 -11.04 -17.29 -1.31
C HIS A 4 -11.24 -16.02 -0.47
N ARG A 5 -11.84 -16.16 0.71
CA ARG A 5 -12.09 -15.06 1.64
C ARG A 5 -10.80 -14.59 2.31
N ILE A 6 -10.52 -13.30 2.24
CA ILE A 6 -9.38 -12.62 2.84
C ILE A 6 -9.90 -11.53 3.77
N GLY A 7 -9.79 -11.77 5.07
CA GLY A 7 -10.10 -10.77 6.09
C GLY A 7 -9.03 -9.69 6.16
N LEU A 8 -9.42 -8.44 6.29
CA LEU A 8 -8.53 -7.29 6.41
C LEU A 8 -8.76 -6.60 7.76
N ILE A 9 -7.68 -6.35 8.47
CA ILE A 9 -7.70 -5.55 9.71
C ILE A 9 -6.85 -4.32 9.45
N SER A 10 -7.45 -3.13 9.53
CA SER A 10 -6.72 -1.88 9.30
C SER A 10 -6.38 -1.18 10.61
N CYS A 11 -5.08 -1.04 10.82
CA CYS A 11 -4.42 -0.36 11.93
C CYS A 11 -3.49 0.75 11.39
N LEU A 12 -3.81 1.30 10.22
CA LEU A 12 -3.05 2.37 9.58
C LEU A 12 -3.48 3.73 10.13
N ASP A 13 -2.60 4.34 10.92
CA ASP A 13 -2.76 5.71 11.37
C ASP A 13 -2.31 6.71 10.30
N GLY A 14 -2.96 7.88 10.26
CA GLY A 14 -2.61 8.96 9.34
C GLY A 14 -2.95 8.70 7.86
N VAL A 15 -3.68 7.62 7.57
CA VAL A 15 -4.19 7.28 6.24
C VAL A 15 -5.70 7.46 6.22
N ASN A 16 -6.25 7.87 5.06
CA ASN A 16 -7.70 7.90 4.88
C ASN A 16 -8.26 6.46 4.82
N GLY A 17 -8.70 5.96 5.99
CA GLY A 17 -9.23 4.60 6.14
C GLY A 17 -10.44 4.32 5.24
N THR A 18 -11.33 5.29 5.06
CA THR A 18 -12.50 5.14 4.18
C THR A 18 -12.09 4.97 2.72
N ALA A 19 -11.15 5.77 2.23
CA ALA A 19 -10.63 5.65 0.87
C ALA A 19 -9.91 4.30 0.65
N LEU A 20 -9.13 3.85 1.63
CA LEU A 20 -8.48 2.55 1.60
C LEU A 20 -9.49 1.40 1.53
N GLN A 21 -10.49 1.43 2.41
CA GLN A 21 -11.55 0.42 2.45
C GLN A 21 -12.30 0.37 1.13
N TYR A 22 -12.71 1.53 0.62
CA TYR A 22 -13.38 1.64 -0.66
C TYR A 22 -12.54 0.99 -1.79
N LEU A 23 -11.26 1.36 -1.93
CA LEU A 23 -10.40 0.82 -2.98
C LEU A 23 -10.20 -0.69 -2.90
N ILE A 24 -9.98 -1.23 -1.70
CA ILE A 24 -9.78 -2.67 -1.55
C ILE A 24 -11.10 -3.42 -1.82
N LEU A 25 -12.25 -2.89 -1.36
CA LEU A 25 -13.54 -3.52 -1.65
C LEU A 25 -13.93 -3.43 -3.13
N GLN A 26 -13.47 -2.41 -3.87
CA GLN A 26 -13.63 -2.37 -5.33
C GLN A 26 -12.95 -3.54 -6.03
N LEU A 27 -11.88 -4.13 -5.46
CA LEU A 27 -11.26 -5.33 -6.03
C LEU A 27 -12.23 -6.51 -6.13
N ASN A 28 -13.25 -6.60 -5.26
CA ASN A 28 -14.25 -7.66 -5.35
C ASN A 28 -15.14 -7.55 -6.60
N ALA A 29 -15.31 -6.35 -7.15
CA ALA A 29 -16.11 -6.15 -8.36
C ALA A 29 -15.35 -6.50 -9.65
N LEU A 30 -14.02 -6.67 -9.58
CA LEU A 30 -13.16 -6.89 -10.73
C LEU A 30 -12.91 -8.37 -11.04
N GLN A 31 -13.17 -9.25 -10.08
CA GLN A 31 -12.74 -10.64 -10.13
C GLN A 31 -13.63 -11.56 -9.30
N GLY A 32 -13.51 -12.89 -9.49
CA GLY A 32 -14.31 -13.89 -8.77
C GLY A 32 -13.51 -14.87 -7.90
N GLY A 33 -12.17 -14.85 -7.98
CA GLY A 33 -11.28 -15.74 -7.25
C GLY A 33 -11.08 -15.43 -5.76
N PHE A 34 -11.21 -14.17 -5.35
CA PHE A 34 -10.98 -13.68 -3.99
C PHE A 34 -12.18 -12.87 -3.50
N SER A 35 -12.38 -12.83 -2.18
CA SER A 35 -13.33 -11.95 -1.52
C SER A 35 -12.64 -11.22 -0.37
N PHE A 36 -12.41 -9.92 -0.54
CA PHE A 36 -11.82 -9.05 0.46
C PHE A 36 -12.91 -8.48 1.37
N GLU A 37 -12.70 -8.52 2.68
CA GLU A 37 -13.63 -7.98 3.66
C GLU A 37 -12.89 -7.36 4.83
N PHE A 38 -13.38 -6.23 5.36
CA PHE A 38 -12.81 -5.65 6.57
C PHE A 38 -13.46 -6.25 7.80
N LEU A 39 -12.63 -6.76 8.71
CA LEU A 39 -13.09 -7.44 9.91
C LEU A 39 -12.92 -6.55 11.15
N PRO A 40 -13.86 -6.64 12.10
CA PRO A 40 -13.66 -6.04 13.41
C PRO A 40 -12.48 -6.74 14.11
N CYS A 41 -11.76 -6.00 14.96
CA CYS A 41 -10.67 -6.54 15.74
C CYS A 41 -10.65 -5.91 17.14
N ASP A 42 -10.29 -6.70 18.14
CA ASP A 42 -10.07 -6.21 19.50
C ASP A 42 -8.83 -5.30 19.54
N GLN A 43 -9.07 -4.00 19.70
CA GLN A 43 -8.00 -3.00 19.76
C GLN A 43 -7.13 -3.12 21.02
N ALA A 44 -7.60 -3.84 22.04
CA ALA A 44 -6.83 -4.14 23.24
C ALA A 44 -5.95 -5.40 23.10
N ASP A 45 -6.04 -6.14 21.99
CA ASP A 45 -5.19 -7.32 21.79
C ASP A 45 -3.70 -6.91 21.79
N PRO A 46 -2.84 -7.60 22.56
CA PRO A 46 -1.42 -7.25 22.66
C PRO A 46 -0.69 -7.20 21.30
N PHE A 47 -1.07 -8.05 20.35
CA PHE A 47 -0.50 -8.07 19.00
C PHE A 47 -0.87 -6.82 18.21
N ILE A 48 -2.14 -6.41 18.28
CA ILE A 48 -2.63 -5.17 17.65
C ILE A 48 -1.96 -3.96 18.30
N ALA A 49 -1.94 -3.91 19.64
CA ALA A 49 -1.31 -2.83 20.39
C ALA A 49 0.20 -2.71 20.09
N ALA A 50 0.90 -3.82 19.86
CA ALA A 50 2.32 -3.80 19.47
C ALA A 50 2.51 -3.19 18.06
N LEU A 51 1.61 -3.48 17.13
CA LEU A 51 1.67 -2.99 15.75
C LEU A 51 1.09 -1.57 15.57
N ASN A 52 0.26 -1.08 16.50
CA ASN A 52 -0.24 0.30 16.45
C ASN A 52 0.80 1.32 16.94
N ARG A 53 1.85 0.88 17.65
CA ARG A 53 2.89 1.80 18.11
C ARG A 53 3.69 2.29 16.92
N SER A 54 3.83 3.62 16.81
CA SER A 54 4.73 4.30 15.86
C SER A 54 6.18 3.97 16.24
N GLY A 55 6.61 2.77 15.84
CA GLY A 55 7.84 2.17 16.30
C GLY A 55 8.37 1.15 15.32
N ARG A 56 9.63 0.80 15.56
CA ARG A 56 10.32 -0.29 14.91
C ARG A 56 9.99 -1.59 15.64
N VAL A 57 9.59 -2.62 14.89
CA VAL A 57 9.25 -3.94 15.40
C VAL A 57 10.09 -5.00 14.71
N ASP A 58 10.49 -6.02 15.46
CA ASP A 58 11.22 -7.15 14.91
C ASP A 58 10.26 -8.09 14.17
N ARG A 59 10.59 -8.43 12.92
CA ARG A 59 9.69 -9.20 12.05
C ARG A 59 9.56 -10.66 12.50
N GLU A 60 10.58 -11.22 13.16
CA GLU A 60 10.54 -12.57 13.72
C GLU A 60 9.73 -12.61 15.02
N ASP A 61 9.81 -11.58 15.87
CA ASP A 61 8.96 -11.46 17.06
C ASP A 61 7.47 -11.39 16.68
N ILE A 62 7.12 -10.58 15.68
CA ILE A 62 5.75 -10.54 15.14
C ILE A 62 5.37 -11.90 14.55
N ARG A 63 6.31 -12.62 13.92
CA ARG A 63 6.06 -13.97 13.39
C ARG A 63 5.67 -14.93 14.50
N TYR A 64 6.41 -14.94 15.61
CA TYR A 64 6.11 -15.80 16.74
C TYR A 64 4.73 -15.49 17.35
N GLN A 65 4.42 -14.21 17.58
CA GLN A 65 3.17 -13.78 18.21
C GLN A 65 1.92 -13.99 17.35
N SER A 66 2.08 -14.05 16.02
CA SER A 66 0.96 -14.16 15.08
C SER A 66 0.12 -15.43 15.23
N LEU A 67 0.71 -16.55 15.70
CA LEU A 67 0.00 -17.82 15.90
C LEU A 67 -1.00 -17.70 17.06
N GLU A 68 -0.59 -17.10 18.17
CA GLU A 68 -1.47 -16.88 19.31
C GLU A 68 -2.52 -15.81 19.00
N PHE A 69 -2.14 -14.76 18.27
CA PHE A 69 -3.07 -13.75 17.78
C PHE A 69 -4.18 -14.39 16.93
N TRP A 70 -3.84 -15.31 16.03
CA TRP A 70 -4.82 -15.99 15.19
C TRP A 70 -5.92 -16.68 16.01
N GLU A 71 -5.54 -17.43 17.04
CA GLU A 71 -6.52 -18.13 17.89
C GLU A 71 -7.41 -17.16 18.67
N ARG A 72 -6.83 -16.09 19.24
CA ARG A 72 -7.60 -15.04 19.93
C ARG A 72 -8.55 -14.32 18.98
N HIS A 73 -8.08 -13.96 17.79
CA HIS A 73 -8.89 -13.27 16.80
C HIS A 73 -10.03 -14.14 16.25
N LYS A 74 -9.78 -15.44 16.06
CA LYS A 74 -10.83 -16.40 15.68
C LYS A 74 -11.90 -16.51 16.77
N ALA A 75 -11.50 -16.59 18.04
CA ALA A 75 -12.44 -16.58 19.17
C ALA A 75 -13.26 -15.28 19.22
N PHE A 76 -12.61 -14.13 19.00
CA PHE A 76 -13.28 -12.83 18.88
C PHE A 76 -14.31 -12.80 17.74
N GLN A 77 -13.97 -13.29 16.55
CA GLN A 77 -14.92 -13.37 15.43
C GLN A 77 -16.11 -14.27 15.75
N LEU A 78 -15.88 -15.44 16.36
CA LEU A 78 -16.96 -16.34 16.77
C LEU A 78 -17.91 -15.68 17.79
N ALA A 79 -17.36 -14.97 18.78
CA ALA A 79 -18.16 -14.20 19.72
C ALA A 79 -18.97 -13.11 18.99
N TYR A 80 -18.34 -12.37 18.06
CA TYR A 80 -19.00 -11.34 17.26
C TYR A 80 -20.15 -11.93 16.43
N ILE A 81 -19.93 -13.05 15.74
CA ILE A 81 -20.95 -13.77 14.97
C ILE A 81 -22.13 -14.17 15.87
N GLN A 82 -21.85 -14.69 17.07
CA GLN A 82 -22.90 -15.08 18.02
C GLN A 82 -23.69 -13.86 18.55
N THR A 83 -23.00 -12.77 18.89
CA THR A 83 -23.61 -11.54 19.38
C THR A 83 -24.54 -10.92 18.35
N PHE A 84 -24.09 -10.81 17.10
CA PHE A 84 -24.86 -10.18 16.02
C PHE A 84 -25.69 -11.16 15.19
N ARG A 85 -25.63 -12.47 15.52
CA ARG A 85 -26.34 -13.57 14.85
C ARG A 85 -26.16 -13.58 13.33
N THR A 86 -24.94 -13.29 12.88
CA THR A 86 -24.62 -13.36 11.46
C THR A 86 -24.55 -14.82 11.01
N GLN A 87 -24.80 -15.09 9.72
CA GLN A 87 -24.77 -16.45 9.17
C GLN A 87 -23.40 -16.85 8.63
N GLU A 88 -22.46 -15.91 8.61
CA GLU A 88 -21.14 -16.13 8.06
C GLU A 88 -20.23 -16.88 9.04
N GLN A 89 -19.35 -17.71 8.49
CA GLN A 89 -18.27 -18.33 9.25
C GLN A 89 -17.09 -17.36 9.38
N PRO A 90 -16.24 -17.51 10.42
CA PRO A 90 -14.99 -16.76 10.50
C PRO A 90 -14.15 -16.95 9.23
N THR A 91 -13.45 -15.91 8.82
CA THR A 91 -12.50 -16.00 7.71
C THR A 91 -11.39 -17.01 8.03
N GLY A 92 -10.85 -17.66 7.00
CA GLY A 92 -9.74 -18.62 7.17
C GLY A 92 -8.37 -17.96 7.20
N ARG A 93 -8.27 -16.67 6.86
CA ARG A 93 -7.03 -15.91 6.79
C ARG A 93 -7.30 -14.42 7.02
N VAL A 94 -6.34 -13.77 7.66
CA VAL A 94 -6.33 -12.32 7.87
C VAL A 94 -5.05 -11.67 7.37
N VAL A 95 -5.21 -10.47 6.81
CA VAL A 95 -4.16 -9.54 6.41
C VAL A 95 -4.31 -8.29 7.26
N LEU A 96 -3.31 -8.00 8.07
CA LEU A 96 -3.29 -6.81 8.90
C LEU A 96 -2.46 -5.71 8.23
N LEU A 97 -3.05 -4.52 8.09
CA LEU A 97 -2.42 -3.33 7.54
C LEU A 97 -2.03 -2.42 8.70
N THR A 98 -0.75 -2.08 8.84
CA THR A 98 -0.23 -1.30 9.99
C THR A 98 0.77 -0.23 9.57
N GLY A 99 0.83 0.85 10.35
CA GLY A 99 1.87 1.89 10.27
C GLY A 99 3.20 1.53 10.94
N ALA A 100 3.37 0.33 11.49
CA ALA A 100 4.63 -0.13 12.07
C ALA A 100 5.76 -0.24 11.03
N ARG A 101 7.01 -0.23 11.50
CA ARG A 101 8.22 -0.40 10.68
C ARG A 101 8.94 -1.70 11.03
N PHE A 102 9.16 -2.59 10.08
CA PHE A 102 10.04 -3.74 10.31
C PHE A 102 11.52 -3.30 10.32
N HIS A 103 12.33 -3.93 11.18
CA HIS A 103 13.77 -3.65 11.33
C HIS A 103 14.58 -3.87 10.05
N ASP A 104 14.17 -4.82 9.23
CA ASP A 104 14.86 -5.29 8.03
C ASP A 104 14.32 -4.66 6.74
N ASN A 105 13.57 -3.56 6.86
CA ASN A 105 12.98 -2.77 5.76
C ASN A 105 11.97 -3.51 4.87
N PHE A 106 11.54 -4.72 5.24
CA PHE A 106 10.46 -5.39 4.54
C PHE A 106 9.11 -4.67 4.76
N TYR A 107 8.20 -4.85 3.82
CA TYR A 107 6.82 -4.36 3.92
C TYR A 107 5.81 -5.44 4.31
N SER A 108 6.23 -6.71 4.35
CA SER A 108 5.31 -7.80 4.68
C SER A 108 5.97 -8.98 5.38
N MET A 109 5.17 -9.70 6.15
CA MET A 109 5.51 -10.99 6.74
C MET A 109 4.28 -11.89 6.74
N ARG A 110 4.51 -13.20 6.86
CA ARG A 110 3.48 -14.23 6.86
C ARG A 110 3.80 -15.30 7.87
N GLN A 111 2.77 -15.78 8.55
CA GLN A 111 2.84 -16.96 9.40
C GLN A 111 1.46 -17.58 9.54
N GLY A 112 1.36 -18.87 9.23
CA GLY A 112 0.07 -19.57 9.23
C GLY A 112 -0.99 -18.81 8.41
N ASN A 113 -2.07 -18.42 9.09
CA ASN A 113 -3.23 -17.71 8.55
C ASN A 113 -3.18 -16.19 8.74
N VAL A 114 -2.03 -15.65 9.15
CA VAL A 114 -1.83 -14.23 9.40
C VAL A 114 -0.76 -13.70 8.45
N SER A 115 -1.11 -12.63 7.75
CA SER A 115 -0.18 -11.77 7.04
C SER A 115 -0.18 -10.40 7.70
N VAL A 116 0.98 -9.76 7.79
CA VAL A 116 1.09 -8.36 8.20
C VAL A 116 1.73 -7.58 7.06
N ILE A 117 1.10 -6.48 6.67
CA ILE A 117 1.62 -5.46 5.77
C ILE A 117 1.96 -4.23 6.61
N ALA A 118 3.25 -3.91 6.69
CA ALA A 118 3.79 -2.82 7.50
C ALA A 118 4.21 -1.67 6.59
N LEU A 119 3.40 -0.61 6.54
CA LEU A 119 3.59 0.55 5.66
C LEU A 119 4.35 1.69 6.35
N GLY A 120 4.85 1.52 7.57
CA GLY A 120 5.55 2.58 8.28
C GLY A 120 6.82 3.07 7.58
N ASN A 121 7.43 2.24 6.73
CA ASN A 121 8.59 2.60 5.92
C ASN A 121 8.22 3.37 4.64
N TRP A 122 6.93 3.47 4.30
CA TRP A 122 6.48 4.35 3.22
C TRP A 122 6.63 5.80 3.66
N GLU A 123 7.26 6.61 2.82
CA GLU A 123 7.50 8.02 3.05
C GLU A 123 6.99 8.81 1.84
N ARG A 124 6.57 10.07 2.05
CA ARG A 124 5.98 10.88 0.98
C ARG A 124 6.90 11.07 -0.25
N TRP A 125 8.21 11.07 -0.06
CA TRP A 125 9.18 11.18 -1.17
C TRP A 125 9.21 9.95 -2.08
N MET A 126 8.66 8.81 -1.62
CA MET A 126 8.47 7.61 -2.43
C MET A 126 7.33 7.77 -3.43
N ALA A 127 6.49 8.81 -3.27
CA ALA A 127 5.45 9.11 -4.21
C ALA A 127 6.02 9.58 -5.58
N PRO A 128 5.40 9.18 -6.69
CA PRO A 128 4.39 8.12 -6.76
C PRO A 128 5.00 6.72 -6.63
N PRO A 129 4.26 5.73 -6.13
CA PRO A 129 2.82 5.74 -5.82
C PRO A 129 2.44 6.19 -4.38
N SER A 130 1.15 6.48 -4.16
CA SER A 130 0.54 6.81 -2.87
C SER A 130 0.56 5.63 -1.91
N ILE A 131 0.43 5.88 -0.61
CA ILE A 131 0.34 4.82 0.40
C ILE A 131 -0.87 3.89 0.18
N LEU A 132 -1.99 4.41 -0.36
CA LEU A 132 -3.15 3.58 -0.71
C LEU A 132 -2.83 2.63 -1.86
N GLU A 133 -2.09 3.11 -2.87
CA GLU A 133 -1.65 2.29 -4.01
C GLU A 133 -0.66 1.20 -3.58
N PHE A 134 0.21 1.50 -2.59
CA PHE A 134 1.05 0.49 -1.94
C PHE A 134 0.21 -0.56 -1.21
N ALA A 135 -0.72 -0.12 -0.35
CA ALA A 135 -1.59 -1.02 0.40
C ALA A 135 -2.38 -1.96 -0.52
N LEU A 136 -2.90 -1.42 -1.63
CA LEU A 136 -3.65 -2.18 -2.63
C LEU A 136 -2.78 -3.27 -3.29
N THR A 137 -1.62 -2.92 -3.84
CA THR A 137 -0.73 -3.88 -4.49
C THR A 137 -0.22 -4.95 -3.52
N LEU A 138 0.12 -4.56 -2.27
CA LEU A 138 0.56 -5.51 -1.26
C LEU A 138 -0.58 -6.42 -0.78
N THR A 139 -1.82 -5.92 -0.73
CA THR A 139 -3.00 -6.76 -0.43
C THR A 139 -3.23 -7.81 -1.50
N ILE A 140 -3.14 -7.44 -2.79
CA ILE A 140 -3.20 -8.40 -3.91
C ILE A 140 -2.08 -9.44 -3.77
N ARG A 141 -0.88 -9.00 -3.41
CA ARG A 141 0.26 -9.90 -3.16
C ARG A 141 -0.02 -10.88 -2.01
N GLU A 142 -0.67 -10.47 -0.93
CA GLU A 142 -1.06 -11.38 0.16
C GLU A 142 -2.12 -12.39 -0.26
N ALA A 143 -3.10 -11.95 -1.07
CA ALA A 143 -4.09 -12.83 -1.64
C ALA A 143 -3.44 -13.95 -2.50
N MET A 144 -2.49 -13.60 -3.36
CA MET A 144 -1.75 -14.58 -4.17
C MET A 144 -1.02 -15.63 -3.32
N ALA A 145 -0.33 -15.21 -2.25
CA ALA A 145 0.35 -16.15 -1.36
C ALA A 145 -0.57 -16.97 -0.46
N SER A 146 -1.84 -16.59 -0.36
CA SER A 146 -2.82 -17.38 0.38
C SER A 146 -3.23 -18.64 -0.37
N VAL A 147 -3.17 -18.60 -1.70
CA VAL A 147 -3.61 -19.69 -2.58
C VAL A 147 -2.44 -20.46 -3.19
N SER A 148 -1.30 -19.80 -3.44
CA SER A 148 -0.12 -20.44 -4.03
C SER A 148 0.97 -20.69 -3.00
N SER A 149 1.35 -21.96 -2.86
CA SER A 149 2.46 -22.38 -1.99
C SER A 149 3.80 -21.87 -2.53
N LYS A 150 3.95 -21.86 -3.86
CA LYS A 150 5.15 -21.39 -4.55
C LYS A 150 5.37 -19.89 -4.39
N LEU A 151 4.29 -19.10 -4.36
CA LEU A 151 4.36 -17.64 -4.22
C LEU A 151 4.22 -17.15 -2.77
N ARG A 152 4.30 -18.06 -1.79
CA ARG A 152 4.19 -17.72 -0.37
C ARG A 152 5.29 -16.75 0.10
N GLY A 153 6.51 -16.92 -0.41
CA GLY A 153 7.66 -16.05 -0.14
C GLY A 153 7.80 -14.88 -1.12
N SER A 154 8.85 -14.08 -0.93
CA SER A 154 9.38 -13.26 -2.04
C SER A 154 10.24 -14.19 -2.89
N VAL A 155 9.83 -14.41 -4.13
CA VAL A 155 10.41 -15.46 -4.99
C VAL A 155 11.40 -14.92 -6.01
N HIS A 156 11.37 -13.61 -6.29
CA HIS A 156 12.33 -13.02 -7.21
C HIS A 156 13.54 -12.49 -6.48
N LEU A 157 14.72 -12.84 -6.97
CA LEU A 157 15.99 -12.29 -6.52
C LEU A 157 16.20 -10.84 -7.01
N GLY A 158 15.63 -10.48 -8.16
CA GLY A 158 15.75 -9.14 -8.76
C GLY A 158 14.40 -8.50 -9.08
N THR A 159 14.43 -7.23 -9.44
CA THR A 159 13.26 -6.40 -9.72
C THR A 159 12.70 -6.70 -11.11
N LYS A 160 11.48 -7.24 -11.16
CA LYS A 160 10.75 -7.57 -12.39
C LYS A 160 9.50 -6.69 -12.57
N GLY A 161 9.25 -5.74 -11.66
CA GLY A 161 8.00 -4.98 -11.61
C GLY A 161 6.82 -5.84 -11.17
N CYS A 162 7.09 -6.95 -10.48
CA CYS A 162 6.09 -7.92 -10.07
C CYS A 162 5.78 -7.81 -8.57
N PRO A 163 4.53 -8.05 -8.12
CA PRO A 163 4.21 -8.05 -6.70
C PRO A 163 5.13 -8.95 -5.87
N CYS A 164 5.62 -10.05 -6.45
CA CYS A 164 6.50 -11.02 -5.82
C CYS A 164 7.99 -10.66 -5.79
N ASP A 165 8.39 -9.46 -6.23
CA ASP A 165 9.78 -9.01 -6.13
C ASP A 165 10.26 -8.93 -4.66
N LEU A 166 11.57 -9.06 -4.43
CA LEU A 166 12.13 -8.82 -3.11
C LEU A 166 11.95 -7.34 -2.71
N THR A 167 11.61 -7.06 -1.43
CA THR A 167 11.32 -5.69 -0.94
C THR A 167 12.32 -5.20 0.09
N VAL A 168 13.59 -5.59 -0.04
CA VAL A 168 14.66 -5.12 0.88
C VAL A 168 15.00 -3.65 0.60
N SER A 169 14.90 -3.21 -0.66
CA SER A 169 15.02 -1.80 -1.04
C SER A 169 13.66 -1.14 -1.21
N LEU A 170 13.56 0.11 -0.74
CA LEU A 170 12.37 0.95 -0.89
C LEU A 170 12.09 1.25 -2.38
N ASP A 171 13.15 1.42 -3.18
CA ASP A 171 13.04 1.71 -4.62
C ASP A 171 12.47 0.52 -5.40
N ASP A 172 12.84 -0.71 -5.05
CA ASP A 172 12.29 -1.91 -5.69
C ASP A 172 10.81 -2.08 -5.38
N THR A 173 10.41 -1.73 -4.15
CA THR A 173 9.00 -1.75 -3.76
C THR A 173 8.19 -0.71 -4.53
N ARG A 174 8.79 0.46 -4.81
CA ARG A 174 8.14 1.47 -5.65
C ARG A 174 7.90 0.95 -7.07
N ILE A 175 8.89 0.28 -7.67
CA ILE A 175 8.79 -0.24 -9.05
C ILE A 175 7.66 -1.26 -9.18
N LYS A 176 7.53 -2.23 -8.25
CA LYS A 176 6.43 -3.21 -8.34
C LYS A 176 5.03 -2.59 -8.25
N VAL A 177 4.86 -1.53 -7.47
CA VAL A 177 3.56 -0.87 -7.30
C VAL A 177 3.23 -0.03 -8.54
N LEU A 178 4.23 0.56 -9.21
CA LEU A 178 4.02 1.29 -10.45
C LEU A 178 3.79 0.36 -11.64
N SER A 179 4.65 -0.63 -11.84
CA SER A 179 4.59 -1.54 -12.98
C SER A 179 3.32 -2.39 -13.00
N SER A 180 2.84 -2.79 -11.82
CA SER A 180 1.57 -3.50 -11.64
C SER A 180 1.39 -4.68 -12.60
N HIS A 181 2.43 -5.50 -12.74
CA HIS A 181 2.51 -6.58 -13.73
C HIS A 181 2.74 -7.95 -13.07
N LEU A 182 2.14 -8.99 -13.61
CA LEU A 182 2.39 -10.37 -13.20
C LEU A 182 3.41 -11.03 -14.17
N CYS A 183 4.62 -11.31 -13.69
CA CYS A 183 5.67 -11.84 -14.56
C CYS A 183 5.45 -13.31 -14.94
N GLY A 184 6.14 -13.77 -16.00
CA GLY A 184 6.02 -15.16 -16.50
C GLY A 184 6.29 -16.24 -15.44
N PHE A 185 7.29 -16.03 -14.56
CA PHE A 185 7.58 -16.97 -13.47
C PHE A 185 6.41 -17.12 -12.50
N CYS A 186 5.76 -16.02 -12.12
CA CYS A 186 4.62 -16.07 -11.21
C CYS A 186 3.38 -16.68 -11.89
N ARG A 187 3.16 -16.40 -13.18
CA ARG A 187 2.09 -17.06 -13.96
C ARG A 187 2.29 -18.57 -14.01
N GLU A 188 3.50 -19.02 -14.35
CA GLU A 188 3.85 -20.44 -14.36
C GLU A 188 3.72 -21.07 -12.97
N SER A 189 4.11 -20.36 -11.91
CA SER A 189 3.97 -20.85 -10.53
C SER A 189 2.50 -21.04 -10.14
N LEU A 190 1.61 -20.13 -10.54
CA LEU A 190 0.16 -20.27 -10.34
C LEU A 190 -0.39 -21.44 -11.15
N ALA A 191 0.02 -21.58 -12.42
CA ALA A 191 -0.38 -22.68 -13.28
C ALA A 191 -0.01 -24.05 -12.70
N VAL A 192 1.23 -24.19 -12.21
CA VAL A 192 1.70 -25.44 -11.58
C VAL A 192 0.95 -25.75 -10.29
N ASP A 193 0.49 -24.73 -9.56
CA ASP A 193 -0.37 -24.90 -8.38
C ASP A 193 -1.85 -25.17 -8.77
N GLY A 194 -2.18 -25.26 -10.07
CA GLY A 194 -3.53 -25.51 -10.58
C GLY A 194 -4.46 -24.29 -10.53
N LEU A 195 -3.89 -23.09 -10.53
CA LEU A 195 -4.58 -21.81 -10.33
C LEU A 195 -4.56 -20.92 -11.59
N ASP A 196 -4.46 -21.51 -12.79
CA ASP A 196 -4.47 -20.80 -14.07
C ASP A 196 -5.67 -19.86 -14.22
N SER A 197 -6.83 -20.28 -13.71
CA SER A 197 -8.06 -19.50 -13.76
C SER A 197 -8.02 -18.21 -12.94
N LEU A 198 -7.10 -18.08 -11.97
CA LEU A 198 -6.93 -16.88 -11.16
C LEU A 198 -6.00 -15.84 -11.79
N ILE A 199 -5.25 -16.21 -12.84
CA ILE A 199 -4.29 -15.30 -13.48
C ILE A 199 -4.99 -14.05 -14.04
N PRO A 200 -6.08 -14.16 -14.83
CA PRO A 200 -6.78 -12.98 -15.35
C PRO A 200 -7.34 -12.09 -14.25
N ASP A 201 -7.86 -12.68 -13.17
CA ASP A 201 -8.39 -11.99 -11.99
C ASP A 201 -7.31 -11.14 -11.30
N ILE A 202 -6.12 -11.73 -11.10
CA ILE A 202 -4.97 -11.03 -10.52
C ILE A 202 -4.52 -9.89 -11.45
N GLU A 203 -4.44 -10.13 -12.75
CA GLU A 203 -4.04 -9.12 -13.72
C GLU A 203 -5.03 -7.96 -13.82
N ALA A 204 -6.34 -8.24 -13.76
CA ALA A 204 -7.39 -7.22 -13.73
C ALA A 204 -7.22 -6.31 -12.52
N MET A 205 -7.04 -6.88 -11.32
CA MET A 205 -6.79 -6.12 -10.09
C MET A 205 -5.51 -5.27 -10.19
N LEU A 206 -4.42 -5.86 -10.68
CA LEU A 206 -3.13 -5.17 -10.80
C LEU A 206 -3.17 -4.06 -11.85
N SER A 207 -3.87 -4.23 -12.97
CA SER A 207 -3.84 -3.29 -14.10
C SER A 207 -4.13 -1.84 -13.73
N LYS A 208 -4.91 -1.61 -12.65
CA LYS A 208 -5.33 -0.29 -12.15
C LYS A 208 -6.05 0.59 -13.17
N SER A 209 -6.31 0.08 -14.38
CA SER A 209 -7.10 0.77 -15.41
C SER A 209 -8.54 1.00 -14.95
N TRP A 210 -9.02 0.16 -14.04
CA TRP A 210 -10.31 0.26 -13.37
C TRP A 210 -10.45 1.49 -12.45
N LEU A 211 -9.35 2.15 -12.05
CA LEU A 211 -9.42 3.34 -11.20
C LEU A 211 -10.13 4.51 -11.88
N GLY A 212 -10.08 4.59 -13.22
CA GLY A 212 -10.65 5.70 -13.99
C GLY A 212 -9.91 7.03 -13.78
N SER A 213 -10.61 8.15 -13.90
CA SER A 213 -10.05 9.51 -13.81
C SER A 213 -10.49 10.23 -12.54
N ALA A 214 -9.59 10.97 -11.89
CA ALA A 214 -9.95 11.78 -10.73
C ALA A 214 -11.00 12.87 -11.04
N ASP A 215 -11.14 13.25 -12.32
CA ASP A 215 -12.14 14.23 -12.79
C ASP A 215 -13.54 13.61 -13.01
N ASP A 216 -13.64 12.27 -13.04
CA ASP A 216 -14.91 11.56 -13.14
C ASP A 216 -15.37 11.14 -11.73
N PRO A 217 -16.41 11.78 -11.15
CA PRO A 217 -16.88 11.50 -9.79
C PRO A 217 -17.49 10.10 -9.63
N ALA A 218 -17.87 9.44 -10.73
CA ALA A 218 -18.37 8.07 -10.70
C ALA A 218 -17.23 7.03 -10.69
N SER A 219 -16.02 7.43 -11.07
CA SER A 219 -14.87 6.52 -11.06
C SER A 219 -14.31 6.32 -9.65
N PRO A 220 -13.66 5.18 -9.38
CA PRO A 220 -13.02 4.96 -8.09
C PRO A 220 -12.00 6.04 -7.70
N ALA A 221 -11.26 6.58 -8.66
CA ALA A 221 -10.33 7.67 -8.41
C ALA A 221 -11.03 8.99 -8.05
N GLY A 222 -12.15 9.32 -8.70
CA GLY A 222 -12.96 10.50 -8.36
C GLY A 222 -13.60 10.41 -6.98
N VAL A 223 -14.08 9.22 -6.59
CA VAL A 223 -14.59 8.98 -5.24
C VAL A 223 -13.47 9.17 -4.19
N VAL A 224 -12.30 8.58 -4.41
CA VAL A 224 -11.17 8.70 -3.49
C VAL A 224 -10.64 10.14 -3.39
N SER A 225 -10.60 10.86 -4.52
CA SER A 225 -10.30 12.30 -4.57
C SER A 225 -11.31 13.11 -3.74
N SER A 226 -12.60 12.81 -3.86
CA SER A 226 -13.67 13.44 -3.07
C SER A 226 -13.58 13.14 -1.58
N LEU A 227 -12.99 12.00 -1.21
CA LEU A 227 -12.65 11.67 0.18
C LEU A 227 -11.39 12.43 0.67
N GLY A 228 -10.75 13.24 -0.16
CA GLY A 228 -9.58 14.03 0.20
C GLY A 228 -8.25 13.28 0.06
N HIS A 229 -8.20 12.23 -0.75
CA HIS A 229 -6.95 11.53 -1.07
C HIS A 229 -6.72 11.44 -2.57
N ASP A 230 -5.51 11.77 -3.00
CA ASP A 230 -5.14 11.73 -4.41
C ASP A 230 -4.38 10.46 -4.76
N LEU A 231 -4.83 9.75 -5.79
CA LEU A 231 -4.10 8.62 -6.37
C LEU A 231 -3.13 9.13 -7.43
N PHE A 232 -1.85 8.81 -7.29
CA PHE A 232 -0.84 9.38 -8.18
C PHE A 232 -0.79 8.68 -9.53
N ILE A 233 -1.14 7.39 -9.63
CA ILE A 233 -1.16 6.67 -10.91
C ILE A 233 -2.19 7.30 -11.86
N VAL A 234 -3.25 7.90 -11.32
CA VAL A 234 -4.35 8.52 -12.09
C VAL A 234 -4.06 9.96 -12.47
N LYS A 235 -3.30 10.72 -11.66
CA LYS A 235 -2.93 12.11 -11.98
C LYS A 235 -1.92 12.24 -13.14
N GLY A 236 -1.29 11.13 -13.54
CA GLY A 236 -0.02 11.18 -14.23
C GLY A 236 1.05 11.78 -13.32
N LEU A 237 2.32 11.52 -13.60
CA LEU A 237 3.48 12.05 -12.87
C LEU A 237 3.63 13.58 -13.01
N LYS A 238 2.61 14.40 -12.75
CA LYS A 238 2.75 15.85 -12.59
C LYS A 238 2.81 16.16 -11.10
N PRO A 239 4.01 16.15 -10.49
CA PRO A 239 4.20 16.71 -9.16
C PRO A 239 3.60 18.11 -9.12
N THR A 240 2.88 18.41 -8.04
CA THR A 240 2.39 19.77 -7.81
C THR A 240 3.59 20.72 -7.74
N THR A 241 3.40 22.01 -8.06
CA THR A 241 4.48 23.01 -8.06
C THR A 241 5.24 23.04 -6.73
N TRP A 242 4.52 22.80 -5.62
CA TRP A 242 5.09 22.69 -4.27
C TRP A 242 5.93 21.42 -4.08
N GLU A 243 5.47 20.28 -4.60
CA GLU A 243 6.22 19.01 -4.55
C GLU A 243 7.48 19.06 -5.41
N ASN A 244 7.46 19.78 -6.54
CA ASN A 244 8.66 20.05 -7.33
C ASN A 244 9.70 20.84 -6.54
N ILE A 245 9.26 21.93 -5.88
CA ILE A 245 10.15 22.78 -5.07
C ILE A 245 10.73 21.98 -3.90
N ARG A 246 9.91 21.20 -3.19
CA ARG A 246 10.35 20.39 -2.05
C ARG A 246 11.28 19.24 -2.46
N THR A 247 11.02 18.60 -3.59
CA THR A 247 11.86 17.51 -4.10
C THR A 247 13.21 18.04 -4.61
N ALA A 248 13.22 19.20 -5.28
CA ALA A 248 14.45 19.88 -5.68
C ALA A 248 15.30 20.25 -4.46
N LEU A 249 14.68 20.82 -3.42
CA LEU A 249 15.32 21.13 -2.13
C LEU A 249 15.97 19.92 -1.45
N GLN A 250 15.33 18.74 -1.55
CA GLN A 250 15.83 17.51 -0.94
C GLN A 250 16.90 16.81 -1.77
N LYS A 251 16.84 16.88 -3.11
CA LYS A 251 17.81 16.22 -4.01
C LYS A 251 19.10 17.01 -4.23
N GLU A 252 19.02 18.34 -4.29
CA GLU A 252 20.16 19.17 -4.71
C GLU A 252 20.93 19.81 -3.55
N GLY A 253 20.46 19.58 -2.31
CA GLY A 253 21.05 20.16 -1.12
C GLY A 253 20.75 21.66 -0.98
N VAL A 254 20.59 22.08 0.27
CA VAL A 254 20.35 23.46 0.71
C VAL A 254 21.22 24.55 0.03
N PRO A 255 22.49 24.33 -0.40
CA PRO A 255 23.31 25.40 -0.97
C PRO A 255 22.80 25.96 -2.30
N GLN A 256 22.28 25.12 -3.20
CA GLN A 256 21.86 25.58 -4.54
C GLN A 256 20.56 26.39 -4.49
N PHE A 257 19.63 25.99 -3.62
CA PHE A 257 18.42 26.77 -3.36
C PHE A 257 18.73 28.12 -2.70
N LEU A 258 19.66 28.17 -1.74
CA LEU A 258 20.11 29.43 -1.16
C LEU A 258 20.74 30.35 -2.22
N THR A 259 21.49 29.79 -3.16
CA THR A 259 22.10 30.55 -4.26
C THR A 259 21.04 31.10 -5.21
N LEU A 260 19.99 30.33 -5.52
CA LEU A 260 18.86 30.78 -6.34
C LEU A 260 18.06 31.89 -5.65
N VAL A 261 17.79 31.76 -4.36
CA VAL A 261 17.09 32.78 -3.56
C VAL A 261 17.94 34.04 -3.44
N GLN A 262 19.25 33.92 -3.16
CA GLN A 262 20.16 35.05 -3.08
C GLN A 262 20.30 35.80 -4.41
N THR A 263 20.40 35.08 -5.53
CA THR A 263 20.48 35.71 -6.86
C THR A 263 19.17 36.40 -7.24
N THR A 264 18.02 35.81 -6.90
CA THR A 264 16.71 36.42 -7.18
C THR A 264 16.49 37.68 -6.32
N ILE A 265 16.75 37.61 -5.02
CA ILE A 265 16.64 38.76 -4.12
C ILE A 265 17.65 39.85 -4.51
N GLY A 266 18.88 39.47 -4.84
CA GLY A 266 19.91 40.39 -5.32
C GLY A 266 19.50 41.11 -6.61
N ALA A 267 18.96 40.39 -7.59
CA ALA A 267 18.48 40.97 -8.84
C ALA A 267 17.29 41.93 -8.62
N VAL A 268 16.35 41.57 -7.73
CA VAL A 268 15.21 42.44 -7.38
C VAL A 268 15.69 43.71 -6.67
N LEU A 269 16.64 43.60 -5.74
CA LEU A 269 17.21 44.75 -5.04
C LEU A 269 17.96 45.67 -6.00
N VAL A 270 18.77 45.12 -6.90
CA VAL A 270 19.49 45.90 -7.92
C VAL A 270 18.51 46.59 -8.87
N ALA A 271 17.49 45.89 -9.36
CA ALA A 271 16.46 46.49 -10.22
C ALA A 271 15.68 47.60 -9.51
N THR A 272 15.35 47.41 -8.24
CA THR A 272 14.67 48.41 -7.41
C THR A 272 15.58 49.62 -7.16
N PHE A 273 16.86 49.39 -6.90
CA PHE A 273 17.86 50.45 -6.69
C PHE A 273 18.11 51.26 -7.97
N LEU A 274 18.19 50.61 -9.13
CA LEU A 274 18.31 51.28 -10.44
C LEU A 274 17.06 52.12 -10.76
N LEU A 275 15.87 51.63 -10.43
CA LEU A 275 14.61 52.38 -10.54
C LEU A 275 14.57 53.60 -9.62
N ILE A 276 15.04 53.47 -8.37
CA ILE A 276 15.09 54.58 -7.41
C ILE A 276 16.13 55.64 -7.81
N LEU A 277 17.26 55.22 -8.38
CA LEU A 277 18.32 56.12 -8.85
C LEU A 277 18.02 56.77 -10.21
N GLY A 278 16.89 56.45 -10.84
CA GLY A 278 16.49 57.07 -12.11
C GLY A 278 17.38 56.70 -13.30
N LEU A 279 18.18 55.64 -13.18
CA LEU A 279 18.94 55.05 -14.27
C LEU A 279 17.98 54.20 -15.11
N LYS A 280 17.40 54.81 -16.15
CA LYS A 280 16.71 54.09 -17.21
C LYS A 280 17.69 53.53 -18.23
#